data_AF-A0A151QF43-F1
#
_entry.id   AF-A0A151QF43-F1
#
_cell.length_a   1.000
_cell.length_b   1.000
_cell.length_c   1.000
_cell.angle_alpha   90.00
_cell.angle_beta   90.00
_cell.angle_gamma   90.00
#
_symmetry.space_group_name_H-M   'P 1'
#
loop_
_entity.id
_entity.type
_entity.pdbx_description
1 polymer ?
#
loop_
_entity_poly.entity_id
_entity_poly.type
_entity_poly.pdbx_seq_one_letter_code
_entity_poly.pdbx_strand_id
1 'polypeptide(L)'
;MQEIEAFDADTVEELRTRARNALLTEAIAREEMVEGAGDLMSIEGVDADLVGKLAAAEISDREGLAELAVDELVEIAGIEEDRARDIIMKARAHWFE
;
A
#
# COMPACT_ATOMS: atom_id res chain seq x y z
N MET A 1 28.51 -4.32 -38.49
CA MET A 1 27.52 -3.69 -37.58
C MET A 1 28.01 -3.98 -36.18
N GLN A 2 28.25 -2.94 -35.39
CA GLN A 2 28.92 -3.01 -34.08
C GLN A 2 28.16 -3.98 -33.15
N GLU A 3 28.77 -5.13 -32.88
CA GLU A 3 28.39 -6.02 -31.79
C GLU A 3 28.57 -5.23 -30.49
N ILE A 4 27.47 -4.97 -29.79
CA ILE A 4 27.52 -4.31 -28.49
C ILE A 4 28.06 -5.34 -27.50
N GLU A 5 29.36 -5.30 -27.26
CA GLU A 5 30.15 -6.20 -26.38
C GLU A 5 29.79 -6.10 -24.88
N ALA A 6 28.72 -5.38 -24.53
CA ALA A 6 28.31 -5.05 -23.15
C ALA A 6 27.04 -5.78 -22.67
N PHE A 7 26.45 -6.65 -23.49
CA PHE A 7 25.30 -7.48 -23.14
C PHE A 7 25.55 -8.92 -23.59
N ASP A 8 26.48 -9.60 -22.91
CA ASP A 8 26.61 -11.04 -23.04
C ASP A 8 25.41 -11.77 -22.40
N ALA A 9 25.26 -13.06 -22.73
CA ALA A 9 24.15 -13.87 -22.23
C ALA A 9 24.08 -13.90 -20.70
N ASP A 10 25.24 -13.82 -20.04
CA ASP A 10 25.37 -13.81 -18.59
C ASP A 10 24.81 -12.52 -17.98
N THR A 11 25.10 -11.36 -18.58
CA THR A 11 24.54 -10.06 -18.17
C THR A 11 23.02 -10.03 -18.33
N VAL A 12 22.50 -10.61 -19.43
CA VAL A 12 21.04 -10.68 -19.66
C VAL A 12 20.36 -11.58 -18.63
N GLU A 13 20.95 -12.73 -18.31
CA GLU A 13 20.39 -13.64 -17.30
C GLU A 13 20.48 -13.05 -15.90
N GLU A 14 21.55 -12.32 -15.59
CA GLU A 14 21.68 -11.59 -14.34
C GLU A 14 20.61 -10.49 -14.21
N LEU A 15 20.40 -9.68 -15.25
CA LEU A 15 19.34 -8.65 -15.25
C LEU A 15 17.95 -9.26 -15.07
N ARG A 16 17.66 -10.37 -15.74
CA ARG A 16 16.38 -11.09 -15.56
C ARG A 16 16.23 -11.63 -14.15
N THR A 17 17.30 -12.16 -13.57
CA THR A 17 17.31 -12.66 -12.20
C THR A 17 17.07 -11.52 -11.21
N ARG A 18 17.73 -10.37 -11.39
CA ARG A 18 17.49 -9.18 -10.58
C ARG A 18 16.06 -8.67 -10.71
N ALA A 19 15.50 -8.64 -11.91
CA ALA A 19 14.10 -8.25 -12.13
C ALA A 19 13.13 -9.20 -11.41
N ARG A 20 13.34 -10.52 -11.49
CA ARG A 20 12.54 -11.51 -10.76
C ARG A 20 12.65 -11.33 -9.25
N ASN A 21 13.86 -11.10 -8.75
CA ASN A 21 14.09 -10.85 -7.32
C ASN A 21 13.40 -9.57 -6.86
N ALA A 22 13.45 -8.49 -7.63
CA ALA A 22 12.77 -7.24 -7.32
C ALA A 22 11.25 -7.43 -7.22
N LEU A 23 10.65 -8.13 -8.18
CA LEU A 23 9.22 -8.46 -8.15
C LEU A 23 8.83 -9.33 -6.96
N LEU A 24 9.69 -10.28 -6.57
CA LEU A 24 9.47 -11.11 -5.38
C LEU A 24 9.55 -10.27 -4.11
N THR A 25 10.55 -9.39 -3.98
CA THR A 25 10.68 -8.47 -2.84
C THR A 25 9.47 -7.54 -2.74
N GLU A 26 8.99 -7.00 -3.86
CA GLU A 26 7.78 -6.18 -3.90
C GLU A 26 6.54 -6.96 -3.44
N ALA A 27 6.39 -8.22 -3.89
CA ALA A 27 5.30 -9.08 -3.46
C ALA A 27 5.34 -9.39 -1.96
N ILE A 28 6.54 -9.67 -1.40
CA ILE A 28 6.72 -9.90 0.04
C ILE A 28 6.37 -8.63 0.83
N ALA A 29 6.88 -7.47 0.43
CA ALA A 29 6.56 -6.21 1.10
C ALA A 29 5.05 -5.94 1.10
N ARG A 30 4.37 -6.22 -0.02
CA ARG A 30 2.91 -6.09 -0.11
C ARG A 30 2.19 -7.07 0.81
N GLU A 31 2.66 -8.31 0.93
CA GLU A 31 2.09 -9.32 1.83
C GLU A 31 2.27 -8.93 3.30
N GLU A 32 3.46 -8.47 3.70
CA GLU A 32 3.73 -7.99 5.07
C GLU A 32 2.88 -6.76 5.41
N MET A 33 2.67 -5.84 4.47
CA MET A 33 1.77 -4.70 4.66
C MET A 33 0.31 -5.14 4.84
N VAL A 34 -0.12 -6.18 4.11
CA VAL A 34 -1.47 -6.74 4.21
C VAL A 34 -1.67 -7.47 5.54
N GLU A 35 -0.70 -8.26 5.99
CA GLU A 35 -0.75 -8.94 7.30
C GLU A 35 -0.75 -7.93 8.47
N GLY A 36 0.01 -6.84 8.35
CA GLY A 36 0.03 -5.77 9.36
C GLY A 36 -1.26 -4.94 9.41
N ALA A 37 -1.97 -4.83 8.28
CA ALA A 37 -3.18 -4.02 8.13
C ALA A 37 -4.49 -4.77 8.47
N GLY A 38 -4.44 -5.90 9.16
CA GLY A 38 -5.62 -6.75 9.43
C GLY A 38 -6.82 -5.98 9.99
N ASP A 39 -6.59 -5.08 10.95
CA ASP A 39 -7.66 -4.26 11.53
C ASP A 39 -8.22 -3.23 10.55
N LEU A 40 -7.42 -2.72 9.61
CA LEU A 40 -7.87 -1.79 8.56
C LEU A 40 -8.80 -2.49 7.57
N MET A 41 -8.49 -3.72 7.15
CA MET A 41 -9.35 -4.48 6.23
C MET A 41 -10.68 -4.89 6.85
N SER A 42 -10.80 -4.88 8.18
CA SER A 42 -12.06 -5.14 8.87
C SER A 42 -13.06 -3.98 8.76
N ILE A 43 -12.61 -2.79 8.36
CA ILE A 43 -13.43 -1.58 8.27
C ILE A 43 -14.16 -1.55 6.94
N GLU A 44 -15.49 -1.47 7.00
CA GLU A 44 -16.33 -1.42 5.81
C GLU A 44 -16.08 -0.15 4.99
N GLY A 45 -15.58 -0.33 3.76
CA GLY A 45 -15.22 0.76 2.85
C GLY A 45 -13.71 0.88 2.61
N VAL A 46 -12.90 0.15 3.39
CA VAL A 46 -11.46 -0.02 3.18
C VAL A 46 -11.21 -1.18 2.24
N ASP A 47 -10.47 -0.91 1.16
CA ASP A 47 -10.04 -1.88 0.17
C ASP A 47 -8.50 -1.96 0.15
N ALA A 48 -7.96 -2.96 -0.56
CA ALA A 48 -6.52 -3.18 -0.62
C ALA A 48 -5.74 -2.02 -1.28
N ASP A 49 -6.39 -1.21 -2.13
CA ASP A 49 -5.79 -0.02 -2.72
C ASP A 49 -5.64 1.08 -1.66
N LEU A 50 -6.69 1.32 -0.87
CA LEU A 50 -6.66 2.26 0.24
C LEU A 50 -5.64 1.87 1.31
N VAL A 51 -5.55 0.59 1.67
CA VAL A 51 -4.52 0.09 2.59
C VAL A 51 -3.12 0.37 2.06
N GLY A 52 -2.88 0.13 0.77
CA GLY A 52 -1.59 0.44 0.14
C GLY A 52 -1.23 1.93 0.21
N LYS A 53 -2.20 2.81 -0.04
CA LYS A 53 -2.02 4.27 0.04
C LYS A 53 -1.78 4.76 1.47
N LEU A 54 -2.54 4.23 2.44
CA LEU A 54 -2.37 4.54 3.86
C LEU A 54 -0.99 4.10 4.37
N ALA A 55 -0.57 2.89 4.01
CA ALA A 55 0.72 2.39 4.43
C ALA A 55 1.90 3.14 3.76
N ALA A 56 1.72 3.67 2.54
CA ALA A 56 2.67 4.60 1.94
C ALA A 56 2.75 5.95 2.70
N ALA A 57 1.68 6.33 3.41
CA ALA A 57 1.64 7.46 4.33
C ALA A 57 2.02 7.09 5.78
N GLU A 58 2.66 5.93 6.00
CA GLU A 58 3.06 5.40 7.31
C GLU A 58 1.89 5.09 8.27
N ILE A 59 0.69 4.86 7.71
CA ILE A 59 -0.51 4.50 8.47
C ILE A 59 -0.81 3.02 8.25
N SER A 60 -0.49 2.21 9.25
CA SER A 60 -0.57 0.74 9.18
C SER A 60 -1.70 0.12 9.98
N ASP A 61 -2.35 0.87 10.86
CA ASP A 61 -3.36 0.34 11.78
C ASP A 61 -4.64 1.19 11.83
N ARG A 62 -5.67 0.63 12.46
CA ARG A 62 -6.98 1.27 12.63
C ARG A 62 -6.89 2.59 13.41
N GLU A 63 -5.97 2.68 14.36
CA GLU A 63 -5.83 3.88 15.20
C GLU A 63 -5.27 5.04 14.37
N GLY A 64 -4.23 4.82 13.57
CA GLY A 64 -3.69 5.81 12.65
C GLY A 64 -4.73 6.29 11.64
N LEU A 65 -5.59 5.40 11.13
CA LEU A 65 -6.72 5.82 10.29
C LEU A 65 -7.79 6.61 11.07
N ALA A 66 -8.02 6.30 12.35
CA ALA A 66 -8.96 7.02 13.21
C ALA A 66 -8.45 8.42 13.60
N GLU A 67 -7.13 8.60 13.70
CA GLU A 67 -6.51 9.89 13.99
C GLU A 67 -6.58 10.88 12.82
N LEU A 68 -6.66 10.39 11.58
CA LEU A 68 -6.73 11.23 10.38
C LEU A 68 -7.93 12.19 10.36
N ALA A 69 -7.71 13.37 9.77
CA ALA A 69 -8.78 14.25 9.31
C ALA A 69 -9.36 13.78 7.97
N VAL A 70 -10.59 14.21 7.68
CA VAL A 70 -11.28 13.89 6.40
C VAL A 70 -10.49 14.42 5.21
N ASP A 71 -10.03 15.67 5.31
CA ASP A 71 -9.25 16.33 4.25
C ASP A 71 -7.93 15.61 3.98
N GLU A 72 -7.26 15.11 5.02
CA GLU A 72 -6.01 14.34 4.90
C GLU A 72 -6.24 13.00 4.20
N LEU A 73 -7.32 12.29 4.55
CA LEU A 73 -7.68 11.04 3.89
C LEU A 73 -8.05 11.24 2.42
N VAL A 74 -8.72 12.35 2.09
CA VAL A 74 -9.00 12.73 0.69
C VAL A 74 -7.71 12.98 -0.08
N GLU A 75 -6.75 13.68 0.52
CA GLU A 75 -5.44 13.96 -0.11
C GLU A 75 -4.61 12.69 -0.33
N ILE A 76 -4.57 11.78 0.66
CA ILE A 76 -3.81 10.52 0.57
C ILE A 76 -4.47 9.54 -0.41
N ALA A 77 -5.79 9.34 -0.28
CA ALA A 77 -6.48 8.27 -0.98
C ALA A 77 -7.03 8.70 -2.36
N GLY A 78 -7.23 10.01 -2.57
CA GLY A 78 -7.89 10.55 -3.76
C GLY A 78 -9.37 10.16 -3.86
N ILE A 79 -10.05 10.00 -2.72
CA ILE A 79 -11.47 9.62 -2.65
C ILE A 79 -12.35 10.83 -2.35
N GLU A 80 -13.65 10.72 -2.62
CA GLU A 80 -14.63 11.74 -2.28
C GLU A 80 -14.72 11.98 -0.76
N GLU A 81 -14.99 13.23 -0.35
CA GLU A 81 -15.06 13.65 1.06
C GLU A 81 -16.09 12.82 1.86
N ASP A 82 -17.26 12.55 1.28
CA ASP A 82 -18.31 11.77 1.93
C ASP A 82 -17.83 10.33 2.24
N ARG A 83 -17.12 9.70 1.30
CA ARG A 83 -16.55 8.37 1.50
C ARG A 83 -15.46 8.40 2.57
N ALA A 84 -14.59 9.40 2.54
CA ALA A 84 -13.54 9.58 3.55
C ALA A 84 -14.12 9.75 4.95
N ARG A 85 -15.18 10.58 5.08
CA ARG A 85 -15.88 10.80 6.35
C ARG A 85 -16.47 9.50 6.90
N ASP A 86 -17.16 8.72 6.06
CA ASP A 86 -17.75 7.45 6.49
C ASP A 86 -16.69 6.46 6.98
N ILE A 87 -15.56 6.36 6.27
CA ILE A 87 -14.45 5.48 6.64
C ILE A 87 -13.85 5.92 7.99
N ILE A 88 -13.57 7.22 8.18
CA ILE A 88 -13.01 7.75 9.44
C ILE A 88 -13.98 7.54 10.60
N MET A 89 -15.27 7.77 10.40
CA MET A 89 -16.28 7.56 11.45
C MET A 89 -16.37 6.09 11.86
N LYS A 90 -16.29 5.15 10.91
CA LYS A 90 -16.23 3.71 11.21
C LYS A 90 -14.92 3.32 11.88
N ALA A 91 -13.80 3.91 11.44
CA ALA A 91 -12.51 3.71 12.08
C ALA A 91 -12.59 4.11 13.56
N ARG A 92 -13.19 5.28 13.89
CA ARG A 92 -13.40 5.80 15.25
C ARG A 92 -14.49 5.13 16.07
N ALA A 93 -15.30 4.24 15.49
CA ALA A 93 -16.45 3.66 16.19
C ALA A 93 -16.07 2.96 17.52
N HIS A 94 -14.86 2.39 17.61
CA HIS A 94 -14.34 1.75 18.83
C HIS A 94 -14.02 2.75 19.96
N TRP A 95 -13.84 4.04 19.67
CA TRP A 95 -13.64 5.06 20.70
C TRP A 95 -14.93 5.44 21.43
N PHE A 96 -16.09 5.10 20.86
CA PHE A 96 -17.41 5.44 21.38
C PHE A 96 -18.14 4.23 22.01
N GLU A 97 -17.47 3.08 22.10
CA GLU A 97 -17.97 1.84 22.73
C GLU A 97 -17.35 1.63 24.12
#